data_AF-A0A7S1LSU0-F1
#
_entry.id   AF-A0A7S1LSU0-F1
#
_cell.length_a   1.000
_cell.length_b   1.000
_cell.length_c   1.000
_cell.angle_alpha   90.00
_cell.angle_beta   90.00
_cell.angle_gamma   90.00
#
_symmetry.space_group_name_H-M   'P 1'
#
loop_
_entity.id
_entity.type
_entity.pdbx_description
1 polymer ?
#
loop_
_entity_poly.entity_id
_entity_poly.type
_entity_poly.pdbx_seq_one_letter_code
_entity_poly.pdbx_strand_id
1 'polypeptide(L)'
;GPLLVVRWLLWPALFVAGSWCLLVSPGVAQRVLPSLWSTGGKGLDEVLPPRPKTRVQTFDLAVHAKYFTDHCGPESTGRASQKQCDETLRLAAEVVGRTEPVTPKQLLGMRDFLAELDAEKSSVDRVVGLFSFINVVWFVSVLGIVGTIGPCIAYLLGPLLLGCARALVKKVLAPAAKFMHENGIFEAMAYLASFAVAVQGLRYPEAQAEAGMMVGLTGGLFMIPCWAY
;
A
#
# COMPACT_ATOMS: atom_id res chain seq x y z
N GLY A 1 -40.56 -16.23 -1.87
CA GLY A 1 -41.54 -15.46 -1.09
C GLY A 1 -41.08 -14.01 -0.97
N PRO A 2 -41.98 -13.04 -0.77
CA PRO A 2 -41.64 -11.60 -0.75
C PRO A 2 -40.54 -11.24 0.27
N LEU A 3 -40.45 -11.96 1.40
CA LEU A 3 -39.40 -11.77 2.40
C LEU A 3 -37.97 -12.03 1.90
N LEU A 4 -37.79 -12.96 0.95
CA LEU A 4 -36.47 -13.24 0.36
C LEU A 4 -36.00 -12.08 -0.53
N VAL A 5 -36.92 -11.48 -1.29
CA VAL A 5 -36.63 -10.34 -2.18
C VAL A 5 -36.26 -9.11 -1.36
N VAL A 6 -37.00 -8.84 -0.28
CA VAL A 6 -36.68 -7.73 0.64
C VAL A 6 -35.30 -7.91 1.28
N ARG A 7 -34.97 -9.13 1.73
CA ARG A 7 -33.65 -9.40 2.33
C ARG A 7 -32.52 -9.22 1.32
N TRP A 8 -32.71 -9.68 0.10
CA TRP A 8 -31.68 -9.59 -0.94
C TRP A 8 -31.42 -8.13 -1.37
N LEU A 9 -32.47 -7.30 -1.42
CA LEU A 9 -32.33 -5.87 -1.76
C LEU A 9 -31.89 -4.99 -0.58
N LEU A 10 -32.02 -5.46 0.67
CA LEU A 10 -31.69 -4.67 1.85
C LEU A 10 -30.21 -4.26 1.89
N TRP A 11 -29.28 -5.21 1.71
CA TRP A 11 -27.85 -4.92 1.81
C TRP A 11 -27.31 -4.03 0.69
N PRO A 12 -27.64 -4.25 -0.60
CA PRO A 12 -27.28 -3.31 -1.65
C PRO A 12 -27.85 -1.92 -1.40
N ALA A 13 -29.11 -1.82 -0.95
CA ALA A 13 -29.72 -0.53 -0.64
C ALA A 13 -29.00 0.19 0.51
N LEU A 14 -28.63 -0.53 1.58
CA LEU A 14 -27.84 0.01 2.69
C LEU A 14 -26.43 0.43 2.23
N PHE A 15 -25.79 -0.33 1.34
CA PHE A 15 -24.49 0.01 0.78
C PHE A 15 -24.53 1.27 -0.08
N VAL A 16 -25.55 1.40 -0.94
CA VAL A 16 -25.77 2.60 -1.77
C VAL A 16 -26.08 3.80 -0.87
N ALA A 17 -26.94 3.65 0.14
CA ALA A 17 -27.23 4.69 1.11
C ALA A 17 -25.96 5.09 1.90
N GLY A 18 -25.15 4.12 2.32
CA GLY A 18 -23.85 4.36 2.97
C GLY A 18 -22.88 5.10 2.06
N SER A 19 -22.80 4.75 0.78
CA SER A 19 -22.00 5.44 -0.23
C SER A 19 -22.47 6.87 -0.45
N TRP A 20 -23.79 7.11 -0.46
CA TRP A 20 -24.33 8.48 -0.49
C TRP A 20 -23.99 9.27 0.77
N CYS A 21 -24.10 8.66 1.95
CA CYS A 21 -23.66 9.28 3.21
C CYS A 21 -22.17 9.61 3.18
N LEU A 22 -21.35 8.78 2.54
CA LEU A 22 -19.92 9.04 2.35
C LEU A 22 -19.68 10.29 1.49
N LEU A 23 -20.48 10.50 0.45
CA LEU A 23 -20.42 11.69 -0.41
C LEU A 23 -20.87 12.96 0.31
N VAL A 24 -21.93 12.87 1.13
CA VAL A 24 -22.52 14.03 1.82
C VAL A 24 -21.77 14.39 3.10
N SER A 25 -21.24 13.41 3.84
CA SER A 25 -20.64 13.61 5.16
C SER A 25 -19.53 12.58 5.45
N PRO A 26 -18.38 12.69 4.76
CA PRO A 26 -17.30 11.70 4.86
C PRO A 26 -16.74 11.56 6.28
N GLY A 27 -16.72 12.65 7.05
CA GLY A 27 -16.21 12.66 8.43
C GLY A 27 -17.03 11.85 9.43
N VAL A 28 -18.29 11.52 9.14
CA VAL A 28 -19.09 10.61 9.99
C VAL A 28 -18.66 9.16 9.75
N ALA A 29 -18.59 8.76 8.49
CA ALA A 29 -18.20 7.40 8.11
C ALA A 29 -16.77 7.05 8.57
N GLN A 30 -15.84 8.00 8.46
CA GLN A 30 -14.47 7.83 8.94
C GLN A 30 -14.35 7.67 10.47
N ARG A 31 -15.31 8.20 11.25
CA ARG A 31 -15.33 8.06 12.72
C ARG A 31 -15.95 6.74 13.18
N VAL A 32 -16.95 6.25 12.45
CA VAL A 32 -17.67 5.02 12.81
C VAL A 32 -16.85 3.77 12.46
N LEU A 33 -16.18 3.77 11.31
CA LEU A 33 -15.37 2.63 10.86
C LEU A 33 -13.94 2.74 11.39
N PRO A 34 -13.30 1.65 11.82
CA PRO A 34 -11.88 1.68 12.19
C PRO A 34 -10.98 1.85 10.96
N SER A 35 -9.73 2.30 11.17
CA SER A 35 -8.69 2.25 10.14
C SER A 35 -8.30 0.81 9.84
N LEU A 36 -8.42 0.40 8.59
CA LEU A 36 -8.00 -0.94 8.16
C LEU A 36 -6.48 -1.07 8.15
N TRP A 37 -5.79 0.01 7.80
CA TRP A 37 -4.33 0.14 7.86
C TRP A 37 -3.91 1.60 8.08
N SER A 38 -2.64 1.81 8.42
CA SER A 38 -2.02 3.13 8.55
C SER A 38 -1.72 3.70 7.17
N THR A 39 -2.27 4.87 6.85
CA THR A 39 -1.87 5.69 5.70
C THR A 39 -0.68 6.57 6.13
N GLY A 40 0.49 6.40 5.54
CA GLY A 40 1.71 7.13 5.94
C GLY A 40 1.50 8.65 5.93
N GLY A 41 1.59 9.29 7.09
CA GLY A 41 1.09 10.64 7.34
C GLY A 41 2.02 11.81 7.02
N LYS A 42 3.06 11.63 6.22
CA LYS A 42 3.87 12.75 5.71
C LYS A 42 4.01 12.61 4.21
N GLY A 43 3.65 13.66 3.48
CA GLY A 43 4.00 13.76 2.06
C GLY A 43 5.50 13.51 1.95
N LEU A 44 5.88 12.38 1.34
CA LEU A 44 7.27 11.97 1.19
C LEU A 44 8.11 13.11 0.57
N ASP A 45 7.46 13.96 -0.21
CA ASP A 45 8.02 15.07 -0.97
C ASP A 45 8.54 16.25 -0.12
N GLU A 46 8.04 16.44 1.10
CA GLU A 46 8.36 17.62 1.92
C GLU A 46 9.62 17.43 2.78
N VAL A 47 9.95 16.18 3.11
CA VAL A 47 11.07 15.83 3.99
C VAL A 47 12.24 15.21 3.23
N LEU A 48 11.97 14.57 2.08
CA LEU A 48 13.02 13.90 1.32
C LEU A 48 13.57 14.82 0.22
N PRO A 49 14.90 14.81 0.00
CA PRO A 49 15.46 15.40 -1.21
C PRO A 49 14.79 14.77 -2.43
N PRO A 50 14.70 15.52 -3.54
CA PRO A 50 13.99 15.08 -4.73
C PRO A 50 14.55 13.72 -5.17
N ARG A 51 13.68 12.70 -5.22
CA ARG A 51 14.07 11.33 -5.55
C ARG A 51 13.95 11.11 -7.06
N PRO A 52 15.06 11.03 -7.81
CA PRO A 52 15.00 10.59 -9.20
C PRO A 52 14.41 9.17 -9.24
N LYS A 53 13.39 8.96 -10.08
CA LYS A 53 12.70 7.66 -10.24
C LYS A 53 13.48 6.72 -11.17
N THR A 54 14.31 7.29 -12.04
CA THR A 54 15.10 6.52 -13.01
C THR A 54 16.59 6.83 -12.88
N ARG A 55 17.44 5.89 -13.30
CA ARG A 55 18.90 6.10 -13.35
C ARG A 55 19.30 7.26 -14.27
N VAL A 56 18.52 7.49 -15.33
CA VAL A 56 18.72 8.60 -16.26
C VAL A 56 18.48 9.93 -15.55
N GLN A 57 17.38 10.05 -14.80
CA GLN A 57 17.13 11.24 -13.99
C GLN A 57 18.23 11.48 -12.96
N THR A 58 18.75 10.43 -12.31
CA THR A 58 19.89 10.59 -11.39
C THR A 58 21.13 11.15 -12.10
N PHE A 59 21.42 10.67 -13.32
CA PHE A 59 22.55 11.15 -14.11
C PHE A 59 22.37 12.61 -14.54
N ASP A 60 21.22 12.95 -15.10
CA ASP A 60 20.93 14.32 -15.58
C ASP A 60 20.98 15.33 -14.42
N LEU A 61 20.43 14.95 -13.26
CA LEU A 61 20.45 15.77 -12.05
C LEU A 61 21.88 15.95 -11.50
N ALA A 62 22.75 14.94 -11.65
CA ALA A 62 24.16 15.06 -11.30
C ALA A 62 24.92 16.01 -12.24
N VAL A 63 24.56 16.06 -13.53
CA VAL A 63 25.13 17.02 -14.49
C VAL A 63 24.78 18.46 -14.07
N HIS A 64 23.52 18.71 -13.70
CA HIS A 64 23.10 20.03 -13.20
C HIS A 64 23.76 20.42 -11.87
N ALA A 65 23.89 19.47 -10.93
CA ALA A 65 24.60 19.71 -9.66
C ALA A 65 26.07 20.07 -9.87
N LYS A 66 26.75 19.38 -10.80
CA LYS A 66 28.13 19.68 -11.18
C LYS A 66 28.24 21.07 -11.80
N TYR A 67 27.39 21.38 -12.78
CA TYR A 67 27.37 22.70 -13.43
C TYR A 67 27.17 23.83 -12.41
N PHE A 68 26.21 23.65 -11.48
CA PHE A 68 25.94 24.61 -10.41
C PHE A 68 27.15 24.79 -9.48
N THR A 69 27.84 23.71 -9.11
CA THR A 69 29.05 23.79 -8.28
C THR A 69 30.18 24.57 -8.98
N ASP A 70 30.36 24.33 -10.28
CA ASP A 70 31.45 24.93 -11.05
C ASP A 70 31.20 26.42 -11.39
N HIS A 71 29.94 26.86 -11.52
CA HIS A 71 29.59 28.19 -12.05
C HIS A 71 28.79 29.10 -11.09
N CYS A 72 28.22 28.55 -10.01
CA CYS A 72 27.31 29.27 -9.11
C CYS A 72 27.84 29.43 -7.68
N GLY A 73 29.17 29.41 -7.52
CA GLY A 73 29.84 29.64 -6.25
C GLY A 73 29.71 31.07 -5.73
N PRO A 74 30.11 31.34 -4.47
CA PRO A 74 29.95 32.63 -3.80
C PRO A 74 30.67 33.81 -4.49
N GLU A 75 31.58 33.53 -5.42
CA GLU A 75 32.33 34.55 -6.17
C GLU A 75 31.60 35.06 -7.43
N SER A 76 30.47 34.44 -7.82
CA SER A 76 29.71 34.85 -9.02
C SER A 76 28.84 36.09 -8.77
N THR A 77 29.48 37.26 -8.69
CA THR A 77 28.83 38.54 -8.38
C THR A 77 28.09 39.20 -9.56
N GLY A 78 28.00 38.54 -10.71
CA GLY A 78 27.34 39.06 -11.91
C GLY A 78 25.85 38.72 -11.99
N ARG A 79 24.98 39.72 -12.23
CA ARG A 79 23.54 39.54 -12.50
C ARG A 79 23.24 38.52 -13.61
N ALA A 80 24.13 38.39 -14.60
CA ALA A 80 24.00 37.41 -15.68
C ALA A 80 24.26 35.98 -15.19
N SER A 81 25.24 35.80 -14.30
CA SER A 81 25.55 34.51 -13.70
C SER A 81 24.44 34.04 -12.76
N GLN A 82 23.86 34.95 -11.98
CA GLN A 82 22.74 34.62 -11.09
C GLN A 82 21.51 34.08 -11.85
N LYS A 83 21.18 34.65 -13.01
CA LYS A 83 20.10 34.13 -13.87
C LYS A 83 20.37 32.71 -14.37
N GLN A 84 21.62 32.40 -14.76
CA GLN A 84 22.00 31.05 -15.20
C GLN A 84 21.92 30.03 -14.07
N CYS A 85 22.23 30.45 -12.84
CA CYS A 85 22.11 29.61 -11.65
C CYS A 85 20.65 29.29 -11.34
N ASP A 86 19.76 30.28 -11.36
CA ASP A 86 18.32 30.08 -11.16
C ASP A 86 17.72 29.18 -12.26
N GLU A 87 18.17 29.36 -13.51
CA GLU A 87 17.74 28.51 -14.62
C GLU A 87 18.21 27.06 -14.45
N THR A 88 19.43 26.84 -13.94
CA THR A 88 19.94 25.49 -13.65
C THR A 88 19.14 24.80 -12.54
N LEU A 89 18.74 25.53 -11.49
CA LEU A 89 17.89 24.99 -10.42
C LEU A 89 16.47 24.65 -10.93
N ARG A 90 15.97 25.40 -11.90
CA ARG A 90 14.69 25.13 -12.57
C ARG A 90 14.76 23.88 -13.47
N LEU A 91 15.82 23.75 -14.26
CA LEU A 91 16.05 22.55 -15.08
C LEU A 91 16.21 21.30 -14.21
N ALA A 92 16.93 21.43 -13.09
CA ALA A 92 17.03 20.34 -12.10
C ALA A 92 15.66 19.95 -11.53
N ALA A 93 14.76 20.92 -11.29
CA ALA A 93 13.39 20.64 -10.85
C ALA A 93 12.58 19.89 -11.92
N GLU A 94 12.74 20.26 -13.19
CA GLU A 94 12.06 19.63 -14.31
C GLU A 94 12.45 18.16 -14.46
N VAL A 95 13.75 17.83 -14.31
CA VAL A 95 14.25 16.44 -14.34
C VAL A 95 13.57 15.54 -13.30
N VAL A 96 13.26 16.09 -12.12
CA VAL A 96 12.55 15.37 -11.03
C VAL A 96 11.04 15.54 -11.07
N GLY A 97 10.51 16.26 -12.06
CA GLY A 97 9.08 16.48 -12.26
C GLY A 97 8.44 17.43 -11.24
N ARG A 98 9.20 18.39 -10.70
CA ARG A 98 8.69 19.43 -9.79
C ARG A 98 8.43 20.75 -10.53
N THR A 99 7.36 21.41 -10.15
CA THR A 99 6.99 22.75 -10.66
C THR A 99 7.78 23.87 -9.99
N GLU A 100 8.26 23.64 -8.77
CA GLU A 100 9.04 24.61 -7.99
C GLU A 100 10.55 24.36 -8.15
N PRO A 101 11.39 25.41 -8.25
CA PRO A 101 12.84 25.28 -8.35
C PRO A 101 13.44 24.53 -7.17
N VAL A 102 14.41 23.66 -7.43
CA VAL A 102 15.16 22.97 -6.36
C VAL A 102 16.02 24.00 -5.64
N THR A 103 16.09 23.95 -4.31
CA THR A 103 16.99 24.84 -3.58
C THR A 103 18.47 24.43 -3.77
N PRO A 104 19.43 25.36 -3.73
CA PRO A 104 20.86 25.03 -3.84
C PRO A 104 21.31 23.98 -2.82
N LYS A 105 20.77 24.06 -1.59
CA LYS A 105 21.05 23.10 -0.52
C LYS A 105 20.53 21.70 -0.85
N GLN A 106 19.33 21.60 -1.43
CA GLN A 106 18.77 20.30 -1.86
C GLN A 106 19.56 19.69 -3.02
N LEU A 107 19.98 20.50 -3.99
CA LEU A 107 20.74 20.02 -5.14
C LEU A 107 22.16 19.55 -4.72
N LEU A 108 22.85 20.33 -3.89
CA LEU A 108 24.21 20.02 -3.45
C LEU A 108 24.25 18.90 -2.40
N GLY A 109 23.28 18.85 -1.47
CA GLY A 109 23.18 17.77 -0.47
C GLY A 109 22.76 16.42 -1.05
N MET A 110 22.36 16.38 -2.32
CA MET A 110 21.89 15.16 -2.96
C MET A 110 23.00 14.13 -3.19
N ARG A 111 24.25 14.57 -3.38
CA ARG A 111 25.39 13.64 -3.53
C ARG A 111 25.59 12.82 -2.26
N ASP A 112 25.63 13.49 -1.11
CA ASP A 112 25.84 12.84 0.18
C ASP A 112 24.66 11.92 0.50
N PHE A 113 23.44 12.37 0.22
CA PHE A 113 22.24 11.55 0.34
C PHE A 113 22.25 10.31 -0.58
N LEU A 114 22.68 10.44 -1.84
CA LEU A 114 22.78 9.31 -2.76
C LEU A 114 23.88 8.33 -2.33
N ALA A 115 25.01 8.83 -1.83
CA ALA A 115 26.08 8.00 -1.31
C ALA A 115 25.64 7.24 -0.04
N GLU A 116 24.92 7.90 0.85
CA GLU A 116 24.32 7.29 2.04
C GLU A 116 23.28 6.24 1.64
N LEU A 117 22.38 6.56 0.70
CA LEU A 117 21.40 5.59 0.18
C LEU A 117 22.06 4.37 -0.46
N ASP A 118 23.16 4.53 -1.19
CA ASP A 118 23.85 3.40 -1.83
C ASP A 118 24.58 2.54 -0.78
N ALA A 119 25.15 3.16 0.25
CA ALA A 119 25.77 2.48 1.39
C ALA A 119 24.73 1.72 2.25
N GLU A 120 23.60 2.37 2.54
CA GLU A 120 22.47 1.76 3.25
C GLU A 120 21.86 0.63 2.44
N LYS A 121 21.59 0.86 1.14
CA LYS A 121 21.01 -0.16 0.27
C LYS A 121 21.91 -1.39 0.18
N SER A 122 23.23 -1.21 0.06
CA SER A 122 24.18 -2.33 0.09
C SER A 122 24.12 -3.13 1.40
N SER A 123 23.92 -2.45 2.53
CA SER A 123 23.86 -3.09 3.86
C SER A 123 22.50 -3.76 4.10
N VAL A 124 21.41 -3.07 3.78
CA VAL A 124 20.04 -3.58 3.86
C VAL A 124 19.83 -4.73 2.88
N ASP A 125 20.30 -4.64 1.64
CA ASP A 125 20.19 -5.72 0.66
C ASP A 125 20.99 -6.96 1.09
N ARG A 126 22.15 -6.78 1.78
CA ARG A 126 22.88 -7.91 2.40
C ARG A 126 22.08 -8.56 3.52
N VAL A 127 21.48 -7.76 4.40
CA VAL A 127 20.69 -8.25 5.54
C VAL A 127 19.39 -8.89 5.07
N VAL A 128 18.67 -8.26 4.14
CA VAL A 128 17.46 -8.79 3.49
C VAL A 128 17.79 -10.05 2.69
N GLY A 129 18.91 -10.06 1.97
CA GLY A 129 19.42 -11.24 1.28
C GLY A 129 19.70 -12.39 2.25
N LEU A 130 20.30 -12.11 3.40
CA LEU A 130 20.54 -13.10 4.46
C LEU A 130 19.23 -13.61 5.07
N PHE A 131 18.28 -12.74 5.41
CA PHE A 131 16.97 -13.15 5.93
C PHE A 131 16.19 -13.96 4.89
N SER A 132 16.21 -13.54 3.63
CA SER A 132 15.59 -14.28 2.53
C SER A 132 16.22 -15.66 2.38
N PHE A 133 17.56 -15.75 2.44
CA PHE A 133 18.26 -17.03 2.42
C PHE A 133 17.89 -17.93 3.59
N ILE A 134 17.88 -17.41 4.83
CA ILE A 134 17.46 -18.16 6.02
C ILE A 134 16.02 -18.64 5.88
N ASN A 135 15.11 -17.78 5.40
CA ASN A 135 13.72 -18.13 5.18
C ASN A 135 13.57 -19.23 4.12
N VAL A 136 14.35 -19.20 3.04
CA VAL A 136 14.37 -20.26 2.03
C VAL A 136 14.88 -21.57 2.62
N VAL A 137 15.99 -21.55 3.38
CA VAL A 137 16.52 -22.74 4.05
C VAL A 137 15.50 -23.31 5.02
N TRP A 138 14.89 -22.47 5.86
CA TRP A 138 13.82 -22.87 6.78
C TRP A 138 12.63 -23.48 6.05
N PHE A 139 12.18 -22.86 4.96
CA PHE A 139 11.07 -23.36 4.16
C PHE A 139 11.39 -24.74 3.56
N VAL A 140 12.58 -24.91 2.98
CA VAL A 140 13.04 -26.20 2.44
C VAL A 140 13.17 -27.24 3.56
N SER A 141 13.66 -26.87 4.74
CA SER A 141 13.72 -27.77 5.90
C SER A 141 12.34 -28.20 6.37
N VAL A 142 11.37 -27.29 6.48
CA VAL A 142 9.98 -27.62 6.85
C VAL A 142 9.37 -28.54 5.79
N LEU A 143 9.58 -28.27 4.50
CA LEU A 143 9.10 -29.17 3.44
C LEU A 143 9.74 -30.56 3.53
N GLY A 144 11.05 -30.65 3.81
CA GLY A 144 11.73 -31.92 4.03
C GLY A 144 11.19 -32.70 5.23
N ILE A 145 10.93 -32.00 6.35
CA ILE A 145 10.31 -32.58 7.56
C ILE A 145 8.89 -33.04 7.26
N VAL A 146 8.08 -32.21 6.59
CA VAL A 146 6.70 -32.56 6.22
C VAL A 146 6.69 -33.76 5.26
N GLY A 147 7.62 -33.84 4.30
CA GLY A 147 7.73 -34.96 3.38
C GLY A 147 8.17 -36.28 4.03
N THR A 148 9.00 -36.21 5.08
CA THR A 148 9.55 -37.40 5.75
C THR A 148 8.71 -37.85 6.95
N ILE A 149 8.36 -36.93 7.85
CA ILE A 149 7.61 -37.18 9.09
C ILE A 149 6.11 -37.10 8.84
N GLY A 150 5.65 -36.27 7.90
CA GLY A 150 4.23 -36.07 7.61
C GLY A 150 3.48 -37.37 7.29
N PRO A 151 3.99 -38.29 6.45
CA PRO A 151 3.34 -39.58 6.21
C PRO A 151 3.20 -40.42 7.47
N CYS A 152 4.19 -40.42 8.37
CA CYS A 152 4.12 -41.13 9.65
C CYS A 152 3.08 -40.52 10.59
N ILE A 153 3.05 -39.20 10.73
CA ILE A 153 2.02 -38.49 11.51
C ILE A 153 0.64 -38.72 10.89
N ALA A 154 0.51 -38.65 9.58
CA ALA A 154 -0.74 -38.90 8.88
C ALA A 154 -1.20 -40.36 9.02
N TYR A 155 -0.28 -41.32 9.08
CA TYR A 155 -0.65 -42.72 9.31
C TYR A 155 -1.10 -42.97 10.76
N LEU A 156 -0.36 -42.45 11.75
CA LEU A 156 -0.63 -42.66 13.17
C LEU A 156 -1.82 -41.84 13.70
N LEU A 157 -1.86 -40.55 13.36
CA LEU A 157 -2.85 -39.58 13.83
C LEU A 157 -3.91 -39.24 12.79
N GLY A 158 -3.75 -39.64 11.52
CA GLY A 158 -4.72 -39.37 10.46
C GLY A 158 -6.16 -39.73 10.80
N PRO A 159 -6.49 -40.95 11.27
CA PRO A 159 -7.88 -41.27 11.59
C PRO A 159 -8.45 -40.39 12.71
N LEU A 160 -7.63 -39.99 13.69
CA LEU A 160 -8.01 -39.09 14.77
C LEU A 160 -8.18 -37.65 14.28
N LEU A 161 -7.20 -37.11 13.56
CA LEU A 161 -7.24 -35.75 13.00
C LEU A 161 -8.37 -35.60 11.98
N LEU A 162 -8.58 -36.59 11.12
CA LEU A 162 -9.67 -36.60 10.15
C LEU A 162 -11.03 -36.73 10.85
N GLY A 163 -11.10 -37.52 11.93
CA GLY A 163 -12.28 -37.62 12.78
C GLY A 163 -12.62 -36.29 13.45
N CYS A 164 -11.62 -35.65 14.08
CA CYS A 164 -11.75 -34.33 14.70
C CYS A 164 -12.09 -33.24 13.68
N ALA A 165 -11.42 -33.20 12.53
CA ALA A 165 -11.69 -32.25 11.46
C ALA A 165 -13.11 -32.44 10.91
N ARG A 166 -13.54 -33.68 10.64
CA ARG A 166 -14.92 -33.97 10.22
C ARG A 166 -15.92 -33.60 11.30
N ALA A 167 -15.63 -33.85 12.57
CA ALA A 167 -16.50 -33.49 13.68
C ALA A 167 -16.60 -31.96 13.83
N LEU A 168 -15.48 -31.24 13.74
CA LEU A 168 -15.42 -29.79 13.76
C LEU A 168 -16.20 -29.20 12.58
N VAL A 169 -15.98 -29.71 11.37
CA VAL A 169 -16.71 -29.27 10.18
C VAL A 169 -18.19 -29.57 10.32
N LYS A 170 -18.60 -30.79 10.67
CA LYS A 170 -20.02 -31.17 10.73
C LYS A 170 -20.78 -30.55 11.90
N LYS A 171 -20.14 -30.42 13.07
CA LYS A 171 -20.81 -29.96 14.30
C LYS A 171 -20.66 -28.46 14.55
N VAL A 172 -19.64 -27.82 14.01
CA VAL A 172 -19.35 -26.40 14.27
C VAL A 172 -19.39 -25.58 12.98
N LEU A 173 -18.51 -25.83 12.02
CA LEU A 173 -18.42 -24.94 10.84
C LEU A 173 -19.66 -25.04 9.95
N ALA A 174 -20.15 -26.23 9.62
CA ALA A 174 -21.31 -26.41 8.75
C ALA A 174 -22.59 -25.77 9.33
N PRO A 175 -22.98 -26.00 10.61
CA PRO A 175 -24.15 -25.33 11.16
C PRO A 175 -23.92 -23.83 11.33
N ALA A 176 -22.72 -23.38 11.70
CA ALA A 176 -22.43 -21.94 11.80
C ALA A 176 -22.47 -21.25 10.43
N ALA A 177 -21.86 -21.84 9.39
CA ALA A 177 -21.88 -21.33 8.04
C ALA A 177 -23.30 -21.35 7.47
N LYS A 178 -24.05 -22.44 7.70
CA LYS A 178 -25.46 -22.51 7.31
C LYS A 178 -26.27 -21.43 8.01
N PHE A 179 -26.11 -21.26 9.31
CA PHE A 179 -26.78 -20.21 10.07
C PHE A 179 -26.42 -18.81 9.53
N MET A 180 -25.13 -18.52 9.31
CA MET A 180 -24.69 -17.24 8.79
C MET A 180 -25.21 -16.96 7.37
N HIS A 181 -25.19 -17.97 6.50
CA HIS A 181 -25.70 -17.89 5.14
C HIS A 181 -27.23 -17.71 5.13
N GLU A 182 -27.95 -18.51 5.91
CA GLU A 182 -29.41 -18.42 6.04
C GLU A 182 -29.86 -17.10 6.66
N ASN A 183 -29.02 -16.42 7.44
CA ASN A 183 -29.32 -15.10 8.02
C ASN A 183 -28.74 -13.91 7.22
N GLY A 184 -28.01 -14.16 6.12
CA GLY A 184 -27.45 -13.10 5.29
C GLY A 184 -26.23 -12.38 5.91
N ILE A 185 -25.54 -13.00 6.86
CA ILE A 185 -24.41 -12.40 7.59
C ILE A 185 -23.18 -12.29 6.70
N PHE A 186 -22.96 -13.25 5.79
CA PHE A 186 -21.82 -13.19 4.87
C PHE A 186 -21.93 -12.02 3.91
N GLU A 187 -23.12 -11.79 3.38
CA GLU A 187 -23.47 -10.69 2.51
C GLU A 187 -23.27 -9.36 3.25
N ALA A 188 -23.81 -9.25 4.48
CA ALA A 188 -23.60 -8.08 5.32
C ALA A 188 -22.12 -7.77 5.56
N MET A 189 -21.31 -8.78 5.90
CA MET A 189 -19.87 -8.62 6.10
C MET A 189 -19.14 -8.23 4.81
N ALA A 190 -19.53 -8.79 3.67
CA ALA A 190 -18.91 -8.49 2.38
C ALA A 190 -19.19 -7.05 1.95
N TYR A 191 -20.45 -6.58 2.07
CA TYR A 191 -20.80 -5.18 1.85
C TYR A 191 -20.12 -4.24 2.85
N LEU A 192 -20.04 -4.62 4.12
CA LEU A 192 -19.34 -3.84 5.14
C LEU A 192 -17.84 -3.73 4.86
N ALA A 193 -17.20 -4.83 4.44
CA ALA A 193 -15.79 -4.84 4.09
C ALA A 193 -15.51 -3.99 2.84
N SER A 194 -16.33 -4.13 1.79
CA SER A 194 -16.31 -3.29 0.59
C SER A 194 -16.44 -1.81 0.94
N PHE A 195 -17.40 -1.47 1.80
CA PHE A 195 -17.62 -0.09 2.26
C PHE A 195 -16.44 0.41 3.11
N ALA A 196 -15.90 -0.40 4.02
CA ALA A 196 -14.74 -0.05 4.83
C ALA A 196 -13.50 0.26 3.99
N VAL A 197 -13.26 -0.51 2.92
CA VAL A 197 -12.18 -0.23 1.96
C VAL A 197 -12.45 1.09 1.22
N ALA A 198 -13.69 1.37 0.82
CA ALA A 198 -14.05 2.63 0.19
C ALA A 198 -13.78 3.84 1.12
N VAL A 199 -14.18 3.74 2.40
CA VAL A 199 -13.92 4.76 3.42
C VAL A 199 -12.43 4.92 3.69
N GLN A 200 -11.66 3.82 3.66
CA GLN A 200 -10.22 3.85 3.84
C GLN A 200 -9.52 4.68 2.75
N GLY A 201 -10.03 4.68 1.52
CA GLY A 201 -9.53 5.54 0.44
C GLY A 201 -9.55 7.03 0.77
N LEU A 202 -10.54 7.49 1.54
CA LEU A 202 -10.66 8.90 1.97
C LEU A 202 -9.71 9.31 3.09
N ARG A 203 -9.00 8.35 3.70
CA ARG A 203 -8.02 8.64 4.76
C ARG A 203 -6.64 8.95 4.23
N TYR A 204 -6.42 8.78 2.93
CA TYR A 204 -5.16 9.12 2.31
C TYR A 204 -4.94 10.65 2.32
N PRO A 205 -3.72 11.12 2.64
CA PRO A 205 -3.38 12.54 2.54
C PRO A 205 -3.55 13.06 1.10
N GLU A 206 -3.74 14.37 0.93
CA GLU A 206 -3.89 15.00 -0.39
C GLU A 206 -2.70 14.71 -1.32
N ALA A 207 -1.48 14.65 -0.78
CA ALA A 207 -0.27 14.26 -1.53
C ALA A 207 -0.33 12.84 -2.12
N GLN A 208 -1.26 12.00 -1.65
CA GLN A 208 -1.49 10.63 -2.12
C GLN A 208 -2.94 10.45 -2.63
N ALA A 209 -3.60 11.52 -3.10
CA ALA A 209 -4.99 11.49 -3.53
C ALA A 209 -5.27 10.41 -4.60
N GLU A 210 -4.34 10.19 -5.54
CA GLU A 210 -4.48 9.15 -6.56
C GLU A 210 -4.55 7.74 -5.95
N ALA A 211 -3.70 7.44 -4.97
CA ALA A 211 -3.72 6.16 -4.26
C ALA A 211 -5.02 5.99 -3.46
N GLY A 212 -5.45 7.05 -2.77
CA GLY A 212 -6.73 7.08 -2.06
C GLY A 212 -7.92 6.81 -2.98
N MET A 213 -7.93 7.43 -4.17
CA MET A 213 -8.95 7.22 -5.20
C MET A 213 -8.97 5.77 -5.69
N MET A 214 -7.81 5.17 -5.99
CA MET A 214 -7.74 3.77 -6.43
C MET A 214 -8.24 2.81 -5.36
N VAL A 215 -7.87 3.03 -4.09
CA VAL A 215 -8.38 2.24 -2.95
C VAL A 215 -9.90 2.41 -2.82
N GLY A 216 -10.40 3.65 -2.92
CA GLY A 216 -11.82 3.95 -2.89
C GLY A 216 -12.62 3.22 -3.97
N LEU A 217 -12.15 3.30 -5.22
CA LEU A 217 -12.75 2.62 -6.37
C LEU A 217 -12.70 1.09 -6.23
N THR A 218 -11.58 0.55 -5.75
CA THR A 218 -11.44 -0.90 -5.49
C THR A 218 -12.46 -1.36 -4.44
N GLY A 219 -12.62 -0.58 -3.37
CA GLY A 219 -13.65 -0.81 -2.36
C GLY A 219 -15.05 -0.86 -2.96
N GLY A 220 -15.40 0.10 -3.83
CA GLY A 220 -16.67 0.11 -4.55
C GLY A 220 -16.88 -1.10 -5.47
N LEU A 221 -15.83 -1.52 -6.19
CA LEU A 221 -15.88 -2.68 -7.09
C LEU A 221 -16.04 -4.01 -6.35
N PHE A 222 -15.58 -4.11 -5.09
CA PHE A 222 -15.81 -5.30 -4.25
C PHE A 222 -17.28 -5.58 -3.95
N MET A 223 -18.20 -4.66 -4.25
CA MET A 223 -19.63 -4.97 -4.21
C MET A 223 -20.03 -5.96 -5.32
N ILE A 224 -19.35 -5.98 -6.47
CA ILE A 224 -19.78 -6.78 -7.65
C ILE A 224 -19.85 -8.29 -7.33
N PRO A 225 -18.81 -8.91 -6.72
CA PRO A 225 -18.91 -10.31 -6.28
C PRO A 225 -20.04 -10.56 -5.28
N CYS A 226 -20.46 -9.54 -4.51
CA CYS A 226 -21.56 -9.65 -3.55
C CYS A 226 -22.94 -9.79 -4.22
N TRP A 227 -23.06 -9.45 -5.50
CA TRP A 227 -24.27 -9.68 -6.30
C TRP A 227 -24.32 -11.06 -6.96
N ALA A 228 -23.17 -11.72 -7.09
CA ALA A 228 -23.08 -13.06 -7.66
C ALA A 228 -23.36 -14.17 -6.65
N TYR A 229 -23.51 -13.81 -5.37
CA TYR A 229 -23.83 -14.70 -4.25
C TYR A 229 -25.34 -14.79 -4.04
#